data_AF-A0A5A9F4G0-F1
#
_entry.id   AF-A0A5A9F4G0-F1
#
_cell.length_a   1.000
_cell.length_b   1.000
_cell.length_c   1.000
_cell.angle_alpha   90.00
_cell.angle_beta   90.00
_cell.angle_gamma   90.00
#
_symmetry.space_group_name_H-M   'P 1'
#
loop_
_entity.id
_entity.type
_entity.pdbx_description
1 polymer ?
#
loop_
_entity_poly.entity_id
_entity_poly.type
_entity_poly.pdbx_seq_one_letter_code
_entity_poly.pdbx_strand_id
1 'polypeptide(L)'
;MCGTMEEGRPSPWTVMDLTTAERALLTGVRQWFRAGTAGAMASMRIGLNVAGVPNTALLPLFALLGTFAVAGARKPEIRCPACTRISADEAALLDSLAAVQGGDAEVAAQLFDRWLPPVALCMAVDAMGELGNILDGARIFLPRRRAARLVPLPVGAALAAE
;
A
#
# COMPACT_ATOMS: atom_id res chain seq x y z
N MET A 1 -10.74 19.08 13.65
CA MET A 1 -10.31 19.97 12.55
C MET A 1 -9.16 19.29 11.82
N CYS A 2 -9.33 18.95 10.55
CA CYS A 2 -8.24 18.39 9.75
C CYS A 2 -7.25 19.52 9.43
N GLY A 3 -6.05 19.45 10.01
CA GLY A 3 -4.96 20.36 9.70
C GLY A 3 -4.49 20.16 8.27
N THR A 4 -4.31 21.26 7.57
CA THR A 4 -3.71 21.37 6.24
C THR A 4 -2.26 20.87 6.33
N MET A 5 -2.00 19.64 5.88
CA MET A 5 -0.63 19.15 5.66
C MET A 5 -0.31 19.33 4.17
N GLU A 6 0.76 20.07 3.92
CA GLU A 6 1.25 20.57 2.63
C GLU A 6 1.49 19.48 1.56
N GLU A 7 0.78 19.67 0.44
CA GLU A 7 1.18 19.59 -0.97
C GLU A 7 2.34 18.66 -1.40
N GLY A 8 2.18 17.35 -1.19
CA GLY A 8 2.57 16.39 -2.24
C GLY A 8 1.48 16.42 -3.32
N ARG A 9 1.84 16.40 -4.62
CA ARG A 9 0.88 16.50 -5.75
C ARG A 9 -0.36 15.64 -5.44
N PRO A 10 -1.55 16.24 -5.22
CA PRO A 10 -2.71 15.48 -4.81
C PRO A 10 -3.07 14.45 -5.88
N SER A 11 -3.46 13.26 -5.45
CA SER A 11 -4.06 12.30 -6.38
C SER A 11 -5.33 12.92 -6.96
N PRO A 12 -5.61 12.77 -8.27
CA PRO A 12 -6.87 13.22 -8.84
C PRO A 12 -8.07 12.39 -8.37
N TRP A 13 -7.83 11.28 -7.64
CA TRP A 13 -8.86 10.33 -7.26
C TRP A 13 -9.44 10.57 -5.86
N THR A 14 -10.72 10.23 -5.75
CA THR A 14 -11.48 10.18 -4.52
C THR A 14 -11.78 8.73 -4.13
N VAL A 15 -12.20 8.53 -2.89
CA VAL A 15 -12.62 7.21 -2.38
C VAL A 15 -13.83 6.65 -3.16
N MET A 16 -14.61 7.49 -3.83
CA MET A 16 -15.74 7.07 -4.66
C MET A 16 -15.31 6.49 -6.01
N ASP A 17 -14.14 6.89 -6.51
CA ASP A 17 -13.57 6.35 -7.76
C ASP A 17 -12.96 4.95 -7.58
N LEU A 18 -12.80 4.51 -6.32
CA LEU A 18 -12.27 3.20 -5.96
C LEU A 18 -13.31 2.10 -6.07
N THR A 19 -12.88 0.92 -6.50
CA THR A 19 -13.64 -0.32 -6.37
C THR A 19 -13.93 -0.63 -4.91
N THR A 20 -14.91 -1.50 -4.66
CA THR A 20 -15.29 -1.92 -3.30
C THR A 20 -14.10 -2.50 -2.53
N ALA A 21 -13.25 -3.32 -3.18
CA ALA A 21 -12.06 -3.90 -2.58
C ALA A 21 -10.99 -2.84 -2.27
N GLU A 22 -10.66 -1.96 -3.23
CA GLU A 22 -9.71 -0.86 -3.00
C GLU A 22 -10.16 0.04 -1.85
N ARG A 23 -11.45 0.35 -1.78
CA ARG A 23 -12.02 1.16 -0.71
C ARG A 23 -11.89 0.49 0.65
N ALA A 24 -12.15 -0.82 0.74
CA ALA A 24 -12.04 -1.57 1.97
C ALA A 24 -10.58 -1.67 2.44
N LEU A 25 -9.66 -1.97 1.51
CA LEU A 25 -8.22 -2.00 1.77
C LEU A 25 -7.73 -0.63 2.26
N LEU A 26 -8.01 0.44 1.53
CA LEU A 26 -7.61 1.80 1.90
C LEU A 26 -8.19 2.21 3.27
N THR A 27 -9.46 1.92 3.52
CA THR A 27 -10.09 2.21 4.81
C THR A 27 -9.40 1.46 5.95
N GLY A 28 -9.05 0.18 5.74
CA GLY A 28 -8.28 -0.61 6.67
C GLY A 28 -6.89 -0.01 6.94
N VAL A 29 -6.15 0.34 5.89
CA VAL A 29 -4.82 0.98 5.99
C VAL A 29 -4.92 2.27 6.80
N ARG A 30 -5.84 3.17 6.47
CA ARG A 30 -6.05 4.42 7.21
C ARG A 30 -6.38 4.19 8.68
N GLN A 31 -7.20 3.20 8.97
CA GLN A 31 -7.55 2.85 10.34
C GLN A 31 -6.34 2.30 11.10
N TRP A 32 -5.52 1.47 10.46
CA TRP A 32 -4.30 0.94 11.06
C TRP A 32 -3.27 2.03 11.36
N PHE A 33 -3.01 2.95 10.42
CA PHE A 33 -2.09 4.07 10.66
C PHE A 33 -2.57 5.01 11.78
N ARG A 34 -3.87 5.02 12.09
CA ARG A 34 -4.46 5.80 13.18
C ARG A 34 -4.45 5.07 14.52
N ALA A 35 -4.79 3.78 14.54
CA ALA A 35 -5.13 3.05 15.76
C ALA A 35 -4.21 1.84 16.05
N GLY A 36 -3.25 1.56 15.17
CA GLY A 36 -2.38 0.39 15.24
C GLY A 36 -3.10 -0.94 15.00
N THR A 37 -2.37 -2.04 15.11
CA THR A 37 -2.88 -3.39 14.82
C THR A 37 -4.09 -3.76 15.69
N ALA A 38 -4.00 -3.58 17.01
CA ALA A 38 -5.08 -3.92 17.93
C ALA A 38 -6.35 -3.10 17.65
N GLY A 39 -6.21 -1.80 17.38
CA GLY A 39 -7.33 -0.90 17.14
C GLY A 39 -7.95 -1.00 15.74
N ALA A 40 -7.26 -1.62 14.78
CA ALA A 40 -7.75 -1.78 13.41
C ALA A 40 -8.26 -3.19 13.09
N MET A 41 -7.90 -4.21 13.87
CA MET A 41 -8.18 -5.61 13.54
C MET A 41 -9.67 -5.90 13.31
N ALA A 42 -10.53 -5.49 14.25
CA ALA A 42 -11.96 -5.77 14.16
C ALA A 42 -12.62 -5.05 12.97
N SER A 43 -12.36 -3.75 12.82
CA SER A 43 -12.95 -2.93 11.75
C SER A 43 -12.43 -3.32 10.37
N MET A 44 -11.15 -3.66 10.26
CA MET A 44 -10.55 -4.15 9.01
C MET A 44 -11.12 -5.50 8.61
N ARG A 45 -11.26 -6.45 9.54
CA ARG A 45 -11.91 -7.74 9.28
C ARG A 45 -13.33 -7.56 8.75
N ILE A 46 -14.13 -6.72 9.42
CA ILE A 46 -15.52 -6.46 9.02
C ILE A 46 -15.55 -5.79 7.64
N GLY A 47 -14.76 -4.74 7.42
CA GLY A 47 -14.74 -3.99 6.16
C GLY A 47 -14.29 -4.82 4.96
N LEU A 48 -13.25 -5.65 5.14
CA LEU A 48 -12.77 -6.56 4.11
C LEU A 48 -13.80 -7.64 3.79
N ASN A 49 -14.43 -8.23 4.81
CA ASN A 49 -15.44 -9.25 4.61
C ASN A 49 -16.67 -8.72 3.82
N VAL A 50 -17.14 -7.51 4.16
CA VAL A 50 -18.22 -6.82 3.42
C VAL A 50 -17.84 -6.57 1.96
N ALA A 51 -16.56 -6.35 1.68
CA ALA A 51 -16.03 -6.17 0.33
C ALA A 51 -15.76 -7.47 -0.42
N GLY A 52 -16.05 -8.64 0.18
CA GLY A 52 -15.77 -9.95 -0.40
C GLY A 52 -14.30 -10.37 -0.32
N VAL A 53 -13.44 -9.59 0.34
CA VAL A 53 -12.04 -9.93 0.55
C VAL A 53 -11.94 -11.04 1.61
N PRO A 54 -11.29 -12.18 1.31
CA PRO A 54 -11.19 -13.29 2.24
C PRO A 54 -10.39 -12.91 3.49
N ASN A 55 -10.77 -13.46 4.65
CA ASN A 55 -10.12 -13.16 5.93
C ASN A 55 -8.63 -13.59 5.96
N THR A 56 -8.21 -14.52 5.10
CA THR A 56 -6.81 -14.91 4.93
C THR A 56 -5.94 -13.73 4.48
N ALA A 57 -6.51 -12.72 3.82
CA ALA A 57 -5.80 -11.49 3.40
C ALA A 57 -5.35 -10.62 4.59
N LEU A 58 -5.93 -10.80 5.78
CA LEU A 58 -5.58 -9.98 6.95
C LEU A 58 -4.13 -10.17 7.37
N LEU A 59 -3.62 -11.40 7.34
CA LEU A 59 -2.26 -11.71 7.79
C LEU A 59 -1.20 -10.99 6.93
N PRO A 60 -1.16 -11.15 5.60
CA PRO A 60 -0.20 -10.44 4.77
C PRO A 60 -0.44 -8.92 4.78
N LEU A 61 -1.68 -8.45 4.93
CA LEU A 61 -1.95 -7.03 5.09
C LEU A 61 -1.33 -6.46 6.38
N PHE A 62 -1.43 -7.17 7.51
CA PHE A 62 -0.76 -6.74 8.75
C PHE A 62 0.76 -6.92 8.69
N ALA A 63 1.27 -7.93 7.99
CA ALA A 63 2.70 -8.08 7.76
C ALA A 63 3.25 -6.90 6.97
N LEU A 64 2.58 -6.53 5.86
CA LEU A 64 2.88 -5.35 5.06
C LEU A 64 2.84 -4.07 5.91
N LEU A 65 1.77 -3.85 6.67
CA LEU A 65 1.65 -2.65 7.50
C LEU A 65 2.70 -2.62 8.61
N GLY A 66 3.04 -3.79 9.16
CA GLY A 66 4.11 -3.96 10.15
C GLY A 66 5.47 -3.51 9.65
N THR A 67 5.78 -3.63 8.36
CA THR A 67 7.06 -3.14 7.80
C THR A 67 7.17 -1.62 7.86
N PHE A 68 6.06 -0.88 7.82
CA PHE A 68 6.04 0.57 8.03
C PHE A 68 6.15 0.98 9.51
N ALA A 69 6.03 0.02 10.44
CA ALA A 69 6.18 0.26 11.87
C ALA A 69 7.63 0.11 12.36
N VAL A 70 8.55 -0.39 11.52
CA VAL A 70 9.95 -0.65 11.91
C VAL A 70 10.78 0.63 11.98
N ALA A 71 11.86 0.60 12.76
CA ALA A 71 12.79 1.71 12.86
C ALA A 71 13.45 2.02 11.50
N GLY A 72 13.51 3.31 11.14
CA GLY A 72 14.12 3.76 9.89
C GLY A 72 13.15 3.86 8.70
N ALA A 73 11.90 3.43 8.84
CA ALA A 73 10.88 3.69 7.83
C ALA A 73 10.46 5.17 7.83
N ARG A 74 10.39 5.80 6.64
CA ARG A 74 9.74 7.09 6.47
C ARG A 74 8.23 6.88 6.44
N LYS A 75 7.51 7.65 7.26
CA LYS A 75 6.05 7.53 7.36
C LYS A 75 5.37 8.00 6.05
N PRO A 76 4.56 7.14 5.39
CA PRO A 76 3.77 7.57 4.24
C PRO A 76 2.71 8.59 4.66
N GLU A 77 2.35 9.47 3.73
CA GLU A 77 1.26 10.42 3.91
C GLU A 77 -0.10 9.70 3.83
N ILE A 78 -0.59 9.23 4.97
CA ILE A 78 -1.89 8.55 5.09
C ILE A 78 -2.93 9.51 5.64
N ARG A 79 -4.06 9.62 4.94
CA ARG A 79 -5.17 10.49 5.32
C ARG A 79 -6.03 9.82 6.38
N CYS A 80 -6.89 10.63 7.01
CA CYS A 80 -7.82 10.14 8.00
C CYS A 80 -8.87 9.18 7.40
N PRO A 81 -9.43 8.22 8.16
CA PRO A 81 -10.50 7.35 7.66
C PRO A 81 -11.73 8.09 7.11
N ALA A 82 -12.05 9.29 7.63
CA ALA A 82 -13.17 10.11 7.19
C ALA A 82 -12.89 10.96 5.93
N CYS A 83 -11.64 10.96 5.44
CA CYS A 83 -11.21 11.83 4.35
C CYS A 83 -11.70 11.27 3.00
N THR A 84 -12.32 12.09 2.15
CA THR A 84 -12.85 11.63 0.84
C THR A 84 -11.81 11.62 -0.27
N ARG A 85 -10.73 12.40 -0.13
CA ARG A 85 -9.60 12.46 -1.07
C ARG A 85 -8.55 11.40 -0.75
N ILE A 86 -7.81 10.97 -1.76
CA ILE A 86 -6.71 10.01 -1.66
C ILE A 86 -5.38 10.76 -1.79
N SER A 87 -4.39 10.48 -0.94
CA SER A 87 -3.04 11.05 -1.10
C SER A 87 -2.27 10.38 -2.23
N ALA A 88 -1.16 10.98 -2.67
CA ALA A 88 -0.27 10.33 -3.63
C ALA A 88 0.34 9.02 -3.09
N ASP A 89 0.56 8.97 -1.78
CA ASP A 89 1.13 7.83 -1.08
C ASP A 89 0.12 6.67 -0.93
N GLU A 90 -1.14 6.99 -0.62
CA GLU A 90 -2.23 6.01 -0.60
C GLU A 90 -2.49 5.43 -1.99
N ALA A 91 -2.46 6.27 -3.03
CA ALA A 91 -2.59 5.81 -4.41
C ALA A 91 -1.43 4.88 -4.80
N ALA A 92 -0.19 5.22 -4.42
CA ALA A 92 0.97 4.37 -4.70
C ALA A 92 0.92 3.01 -4.00
N LEU A 93 0.32 2.93 -2.79
CA LEU A 93 0.11 1.65 -2.10
C LEU A 93 -0.92 0.76 -2.83
N LEU A 94 -1.98 1.34 -3.39
CA LEU A 94 -2.93 0.59 -4.20
C LEU A 94 -2.32 0.19 -5.55
N ASP A 95 -1.58 1.10 -6.19
CA ASP A 95 -0.88 0.85 -7.45
C ASP A 95 0.19 -0.26 -7.29
N SER A 96 0.90 -0.32 -6.16
CA SER A 96 1.89 -1.38 -5.92
C SER A 96 1.24 -2.76 -5.81
N LEU A 97 0.07 -2.85 -5.17
CA LEU A 97 -0.69 -4.10 -5.09
C LEU A 97 -1.22 -4.51 -6.48
N ALA A 98 -1.73 -3.56 -7.27
CA ALA A 98 -2.14 -3.81 -8.65
C ALA A 98 -0.95 -4.20 -9.56
N ALA A 99 0.26 -3.68 -9.28
CA ALA A 99 1.48 -4.07 -9.98
C ALA A 99 1.83 -5.53 -9.67
N VAL A 100 1.87 -5.91 -8.39
CA VAL A 100 2.13 -7.28 -7.95
C VAL A 100 1.13 -8.29 -8.52
N GLN A 101 -0.16 -7.97 -8.53
CA GLN A 101 -1.18 -8.85 -9.12
C GLN A 101 -0.98 -9.10 -10.63
N GLY A 102 -0.32 -8.19 -11.34
CA GLY A 102 0.03 -8.39 -12.75
C GLY A 102 1.47 -8.85 -12.98
N GLY A 103 2.16 -9.36 -11.95
CA GLY A 103 3.50 -9.93 -12.05
C GLY A 103 4.66 -8.94 -11.96
N ASP A 104 4.39 -7.65 -11.72
CA ASP A 104 5.41 -6.60 -11.71
C ASP A 104 5.89 -6.29 -10.27
N ALA A 105 6.50 -7.27 -9.60
CA ALA A 105 6.97 -7.11 -8.21
C ALA A 105 8.07 -6.03 -8.07
N GLU A 106 8.91 -5.86 -9.10
CA GLU A 106 9.94 -4.82 -9.13
C GLU A 106 9.36 -3.41 -9.09
N VAL A 107 8.20 -3.20 -9.71
CA VAL A 107 7.48 -1.92 -9.64
C VAL A 107 7.04 -1.64 -8.21
N ALA A 108 6.50 -2.65 -7.52
CA ALA A 108 6.09 -2.51 -6.13
C ALA A 108 7.28 -2.16 -5.23
N ALA A 109 8.43 -2.79 -5.46
CA ALA A 109 9.67 -2.46 -4.77
C ALA A 109 10.08 -0.99 -4.98
N GLN A 110 10.07 -0.50 -6.23
CA GLN A 110 10.40 0.91 -6.51
C GLN A 110 9.43 1.90 -5.86
N LEU A 111 8.15 1.56 -5.78
CA LEU A 111 7.16 2.41 -5.11
C LEU A 111 7.41 2.49 -3.60
N PHE A 112 7.89 1.40 -2.99
CA PHE A 112 8.15 1.27 -1.56
C PHE A 112 9.53 1.75 -1.10
N ASP A 113 10.52 1.79 -2.00
CA ASP A 113 11.89 2.22 -1.73
C ASP A 113 11.98 3.62 -1.10
N ARG A 114 11.03 4.51 -1.42
CA ARG A 114 10.96 5.85 -0.82
C ARG A 114 10.57 5.88 0.67
N TRP A 115 10.02 4.78 1.18
CA TRP A 115 9.54 4.68 2.56
C TRP A 115 10.33 3.67 3.39
N LEU A 116 10.78 2.58 2.80
CA LEU A 116 11.28 1.43 3.55
C LEU A 116 12.78 1.23 3.34
N PRO A 117 13.54 0.92 4.41
CA PRO A 117 14.92 0.46 4.26
C PRO A 117 14.95 -0.92 3.56
N PRO A 118 16.09 -1.32 2.96
CA PRO A 118 16.16 -2.50 2.07
C PRO A 118 15.61 -3.80 2.66
N VAL A 119 15.86 -4.09 3.94
CA VAL A 119 15.35 -5.32 4.58
C VAL A 119 13.83 -5.27 4.73
N ALA A 120 13.28 -4.14 5.16
CA ALA A 120 11.84 -3.95 5.30
C ALA A 120 11.14 -3.91 3.93
N LEU A 121 11.84 -3.43 2.89
CA LEU A 121 11.37 -3.43 1.51
C LEU A 121 11.14 -4.86 1.01
N CYS A 122 12.11 -5.78 1.21
CA CYS A 122 11.94 -7.18 0.83
C CYS A 122 10.73 -7.82 1.52
N MET A 123 10.57 -7.58 2.83
CA MET A 123 9.42 -8.08 3.59
C MET A 123 8.09 -7.51 3.09
N ALA A 124 8.06 -6.23 2.71
CA ALA A 124 6.87 -5.58 2.22
C ALA A 124 6.44 -6.11 0.85
N VAL A 125 7.40 -6.37 -0.05
CA VAL A 125 7.14 -6.94 -1.37
C VAL A 125 6.63 -8.38 -1.24
N ASP A 126 7.22 -9.18 -0.35
CA ASP A 126 6.78 -10.56 -0.10
C ASP A 126 5.35 -10.60 0.45
N ALA A 127 5.06 -9.79 1.49
CA ALA A 127 3.71 -9.65 2.05
C ALA A 127 2.69 -9.15 1.00
N MET A 128 3.12 -8.24 0.13
CA MET A 128 2.29 -7.75 -0.97
C MET A 128 2.03 -8.84 -2.03
N GLY A 129 3.02 -9.69 -2.31
CA GLY A 129 2.90 -10.90 -3.13
C GLY A 129 1.84 -11.85 -2.59
N GLU A 130 1.94 -12.21 -1.31
CA GLU A 130 0.98 -13.08 -0.64
C GLU A 130 -0.44 -12.46 -0.66
N LEU A 131 -0.56 -11.16 -0.36
CA LEU A 131 -1.84 -10.45 -0.45
C LEU A 131 -2.41 -10.49 -1.88
N GLY A 132 -1.58 -10.25 -2.88
CA GLY A 132 -1.96 -10.29 -4.30
C GLY A 132 -2.50 -11.65 -4.72
N ASN A 133 -1.83 -12.73 -4.32
CA ASN A 133 -2.24 -14.11 -4.60
C ASN A 133 -3.59 -14.46 -3.95
N ILE A 134 -3.81 -14.01 -2.71
CA ILE A 134 -5.09 -14.23 -2.02
C ILE A 134 -6.24 -13.50 -2.73
N LEU A 135 -6.00 -12.27 -3.17
CA LEU A 135 -6.99 -11.49 -3.91
C LEU A 135 -7.26 -12.10 -5.29
N ASP A 136 -6.23 -12.56 -6.00
CA ASP A 136 -6.36 -13.27 -7.28
C ASP A 136 -7.20 -14.55 -7.13
N GLY A 137 -6.94 -15.36 -6.10
CA GLY A 137 -7.74 -16.53 -5.77
C GLY A 137 -9.22 -16.21 -5.47
N ALA A 138 -9.50 -15.02 -4.96
CA ALA A 138 -10.85 -14.50 -4.75
C ALA A 138 -11.46 -13.80 -6.00
N ARG A 139 -10.73 -13.78 -7.13
CA ARG A 139 -11.08 -13.05 -8.37
C ARG A 139 -11.25 -11.55 -8.16
N ILE A 140 -10.50 -10.98 -7.22
CA ILE A 140 -10.47 -9.55 -6.92
C ILE A 140 -9.22 -8.96 -7.57
N PHE A 141 -9.42 -8.16 -8.61
CA PHE A 141 -8.33 -7.49 -9.34
C PHE A 141 -8.39 -5.99 -9.10
N LEU A 142 -7.27 -5.42 -8.64
CA LEU A 142 -7.16 -3.97 -8.51
C LEU A 142 -6.84 -3.34 -9.86
N PRO A 143 -7.54 -2.26 -10.25
CA PRO A 143 -7.24 -1.54 -11.49
C PRO A 143 -5.87 -0.86 -11.38
N ARG A 144 -5.03 -0.99 -12.41
CA ARG A 144 -3.81 -0.20 -12.54
C ARG A 144 -4.17 1.22 -12.97
N ARG A 145 -4.18 2.16 -12.02
CA ARG A 145 -4.62 3.55 -12.25
C ARG A 145 -3.48 4.44 -12.70
N ARG A 146 -2.24 4.15 -12.26
CA ARG A 146 -1.03 4.73 -12.84
C ARG A 146 -0.30 3.69 -13.68
N ALA A 147 0.15 4.09 -14.86
CA ALA A 147 1.20 3.38 -15.56
C ALA A 147 2.48 3.52 -14.71
N ALA A 148 2.68 2.58 -13.82
CA ALA A 148 3.91 2.49 -13.08
C ALA A 148 5.02 2.16 -14.08
N ARG A 149 5.86 3.14 -14.37
CA ARG A 149 7.05 2.92 -15.20
C ARG A 149 8.14 2.46 -14.26
N LEU A 150 8.72 1.29 -14.54
CA LEU A 150 10.01 0.94 -14.01
C LEU A 150 10.98 2.07 -14.40
N VAL A 151 11.51 2.77 -13.40
CA VAL A 151 12.65 3.65 -13.63
C VAL A 151 13.87 2.74 -13.65
N PRO A 152 14.65 2.69 -14.75
CA PRO A 152 15.89 1.96 -14.75
C PRO A 152 16.79 2.54 -13.65
N LEU A 153 17.21 1.72 -12.68
CA LEU A 153 18.27 2.12 -11.75
C LEU A 153 19.53 2.41 -12.59
N PRO A 154 20.20 3.56 -12.40
CA PRO A 154 21.47 3.81 -13.08
C PRO A 154 22.49 2.78 -12.59
N VAL A 155 22.80 1.80 -13.43
CA VAL A 155 23.97 0.92 -13.27
C VAL A 155 25.21 1.80 -13.38
N GLY A 156 25.78 2.26 -12.26
CA GLY A 156 26.97 3.11 -12.36
C GLY A 156 27.57 3.79 -11.13
N ALA A 157 27.16 3.51 -9.90
CA ALA A 157 27.74 4.19 -8.72
C ALA A 157 28.49 3.29 -7.72
N ALA A 158 28.86 2.07 -8.11
CA ALA A 158 29.50 1.09 -7.20
C ALA A 158 30.97 0.75 -7.53
N LEU A 159 31.64 1.47 -8.43
CA LEU A 159 33.04 1.19 -8.79
C LEU A 159 33.87 2.48 -8.84
N ALA A 160 34.11 3.11 -7.69
CA ALA A 160 35.22 4.05 -7.50
C ALA A 160 35.48 4.31 -6.01
N ALA A 161 36.20 3.40 -5.37
CA ALA A 161 37.05 3.68 -4.21
C ALA A 161 38.03 2.50 -4.06
N GLU A 162 39.10 2.55 -4.84
CA GLU A 162 40.39 1.95 -4.44
C GLU A 162 41.06 2.83 -3.39
#